data_AF-A0A563DEE2-F1
#
_entry.id   AF-A0A563DEE2-F1
#
_cell.length_a   1.000
_cell.length_b   1.000
_cell.length_c   1.000
_cell.angle_alpha   90.00
_cell.angle_beta   90.00
_cell.angle_gamma   90.00
#
_symmetry.space_group_name_H-M   'P 1'
#
loop_
_entity.id
_entity.type
_entity.pdbx_description
1 polymer ?
#
loop_
_entity_poly.entity_id
_entity_poly.type
_entity_poly.pdbx_seq_one_letter_code
_entity_poly.pdbx_strand_id
1 'polypeptide(L)'
;MTQFEKILASRNIDKDKLNSFLSPDYDLEKGDPYLLPDMQKAVDRIKTAYEKGEKIVIYGDYDVDGISATALLLDAFESFGFKDIQSFIPNRFVEGYGMTIGAVDKIKSMDANLIITVDCGSLCHNEINYANSLGIDTVVTDHHNVAETPPPAVAAVNPRFGGHLYPFSDLAGVGVAFKLVQALQKELDGLPEGYEKWLLDLVALGTVCDIVKLTGENRANVYWGIEVMKKQRRTGLKALMAVANIDKADISAKTLGFVFGPRINAAGRMETASLALDMLISKNGDDALNKANYIDNLNATPTPAKSL
;
A
#
# COMPACT_ATOMS: atom_id res chain seq x y z
N MET A 1 -7.21 -39.45 8.81
CA MET A 1 -7.24 -37.99 8.63
C MET A 1 -7.88 -37.36 9.87
N THR A 2 -7.12 -36.60 10.65
CA THR A 2 -7.56 -35.89 11.87
C THR A 2 -8.56 -34.78 11.53
N GLN A 3 -9.30 -34.26 12.51
CA GLN A 3 -10.20 -33.12 12.28
C GLN A 3 -9.44 -31.88 11.81
N PHE A 4 -8.23 -31.67 12.31
CA PHE A 4 -7.33 -30.61 11.87
C PHE A 4 -6.96 -30.74 10.38
N GLU A 5 -6.54 -31.95 9.95
CA GLU A 5 -6.24 -32.22 8.53
C GLU A 5 -7.46 -32.02 7.62
N LYS A 6 -8.67 -32.35 8.10
CA LYS A 6 -9.92 -32.12 7.33
C LYS A 6 -10.21 -30.63 7.14
N ILE A 7 -9.97 -29.79 8.16
CA ILE A 7 -10.16 -28.33 8.06
C ILE A 7 -9.16 -27.73 7.07
N LEU A 8 -7.91 -28.17 7.10
CA LEU A 8 -6.87 -27.72 6.17
C LEU A 8 -7.19 -28.11 4.72
N ALA A 9 -7.60 -29.37 4.51
CA ALA A 9 -8.02 -29.84 3.19
C ALA A 9 -9.21 -29.03 2.64
N SER A 10 -10.21 -28.69 3.47
CA SER A 10 -11.33 -27.84 3.04
C SER A 10 -10.94 -26.40 2.65
N ARG A 11 -9.72 -25.99 2.98
CA ARG A 11 -9.13 -24.69 2.63
C ARG A 11 -8.08 -24.80 1.51
N ASN A 12 -7.96 -25.96 0.87
CA ASN A 12 -6.93 -26.28 -0.14
C ASN A 12 -5.49 -26.12 0.38
N ILE A 13 -5.28 -26.41 1.68
CA ILE A 13 -3.96 -26.43 2.31
C ILE A 13 -3.54 -27.88 2.48
N ASP A 14 -2.75 -28.35 1.53
CA ASP A 14 -2.16 -29.70 1.56
C ASP A 14 -0.92 -29.74 2.46
N LYS A 15 -0.41 -30.93 2.74
CA LYS A 15 0.76 -31.14 3.63
C LYS A 15 1.96 -30.28 3.22
N ASP A 16 2.20 -30.12 1.93
CA ASP A 16 3.32 -29.35 1.40
C ASP A 16 3.17 -27.83 1.64
N LYS A 17 1.92 -27.35 1.80
CA LYS A 17 1.60 -25.94 2.08
C LYS A 17 1.34 -25.67 3.56
N LEU A 18 1.48 -26.68 4.42
CA LEU A 18 1.11 -26.56 5.83
C LEU A 18 2.02 -25.57 6.57
N ASN A 19 3.33 -25.73 6.40
CA ASN A 19 4.31 -24.87 7.07
C ASN A 19 4.25 -23.45 6.54
N SER A 20 4.18 -23.26 5.22
CA SER A 20 4.02 -21.95 4.60
C SER A 20 2.74 -21.25 5.06
N PHE A 21 1.67 -22.00 5.33
CA PHE A 21 0.44 -21.40 5.84
C PHE A 21 0.47 -21.12 7.35
N LEU A 22 1.03 -21.97 8.19
CA LEU A 22 0.96 -21.81 9.65
C LEU A 22 2.11 -20.96 10.22
N SER A 23 3.31 -21.14 9.68
CA SER A 23 4.55 -20.50 10.13
C SER A 23 5.42 -20.18 8.91
N PRO A 24 4.97 -19.26 8.03
CA PRO A 24 5.68 -18.92 6.80
C PRO A 24 7.09 -18.42 7.07
N ASP A 25 8.04 -18.89 6.27
CA ASP A 25 9.37 -18.29 6.20
C ASP A 25 9.33 -17.10 5.25
N TYR A 26 9.78 -15.92 5.69
CA TYR A 26 9.69 -14.72 4.86
C TYR A 26 10.53 -14.82 3.59
N ASP A 27 11.76 -15.35 3.67
CA ASP A 27 12.69 -15.33 2.54
C ASP A 27 12.31 -16.40 1.50
N LEU A 28 11.69 -17.51 1.92
CA LEU A 28 11.16 -18.54 1.01
C LEU A 28 9.83 -18.13 0.34
N GLU A 29 8.96 -17.40 1.03
CA GLU A 29 7.66 -16.99 0.50
C GLU A 29 7.72 -15.69 -0.32
N LYS A 30 8.80 -14.90 -0.17
CA LYS A 30 9.02 -13.65 -0.92
C LYS A 30 9.31 -13.94 -2.39
N GLY A 31 8.40 -13.53 -3.28
CA GLY A 31 8.63 -13.59 -4.72
C GLY A 31 9.70 -12.59 -5.20
N ASP A 32 10.47 -12.93 -6.23
CA ASP A 32 11.39 -11.97 -6.86
C ASP A 32 10.59 -10.85 -7.56
N PRO A 33 10.72 -9.58 -7.14
CA PRO A 33 9.89 -8.50 -7.68
C PRO A 33 10.08 -8.30 -9.19
N TYR A 34 11.24 -8.63 -9.76
CA TYR A 34 11.48 -8.49 -11.20
C TYR A 34 10.70 -9.48 -12.07
N LEU A 35 10.04 -10.48 -11.46
CA LEU A 35 9.10 -11.36 -12.16
C LEU A 35 7.72 -10.72 -12.34
N LEU A 36 7.44 -9.57 -11.70
CA LEU A 36 6.24 -8.75 -11.96
C LEU A 36 6.38 -8.00 -13.30
N PRO A 37 5.26 -7.73 -13.99
CA PRO A 37 5.27 -7.02 -15.25
C PRO A 37 5.82 -5.60 -15.06
N ASP A 38 6.63 -5.15 -16.01
CA ASP A 38 7.25 -3.82 -16.06
C ASP A 38 8.02 -3.37 -14.81
N MET A 39 8.32 -4.25 -13.84
CA MET A 39 9.04 -3.87 -12.62
C MET A 39 10.40 -3.23 -12.93
N GLN A 40 11.16 -3.80 -13.89
CA GLN A 40 12.43 -3.20 -14.30
C GLN A 40 12.25 -1.78 -14.86
N LYS A 41 11.24 -1.56 -15.72
CA LYS A 41 10.96 -0.23 -16.28
C LYS A 41 10.57 0.77 -15.19
N ALA A 42 9.78 0.33 -14.21
CA ALA A 42 9.39 1.16 -13.06
C ALA A 42 10.63 1.60 -12.26
N VAL A 43 11.49 0.64 -11.92
CA VAL A 43 12.76 0.87 -11.22
C VAL A 43 13.65 1.84 -12.01
N ASP A 44 13.89 1.59 -13.29
CA ASP A 44 14.75 2.43 -14.14
C ASP A 44 14.24 3.88 -14.20
N ARG A 45 12.92 4.07 -14.33
CA ARG A 45 12.30 5.39 -14.37
C ARG A 45 12.42 6.13 -13.04
N ILE A 46 12.23 5.43 -11.92
CA ILE A 46 12.33 6.01 -10.57
C ILE A 46 13.80 6.34 -10.24
N LYS A 47 14.76 5.49 -10.63
CA LYS A 47 16.20 5.80 -10.52
C LYS A 47 16.57 7.04 -11.31
N THR A 48 16.06 7.15 -12.54
CA THR A 48 16.26 8.37 -13.35
C THR A 48 15.73 9.62 -12.64
N ALA A 49 14.54 9.53 -12.01
CA ALA A 49 13.99 10.63 -11.22
C ALA A 49 14.88 10.98 -10.02
N TYR A 50 15.36 9.95 -9.31
CA TYR A 50 16.28 10.11 -8.19
C TYR A 50 17.57 10.83 -8.58
N GLU A 51 18.24 10.36 -9.64
CA GLU A 51 19.51 10.90 -10.13
C GLU A 51 19.39 12.35 -10.62
N LYS A 52 18.26 12.70 -11.23
CA LYS A 52 17.98 14.03 -11.74
C LYS A 52 17.39 15.00 -10.72
N GLY A 53 17.04 14.52 -9.52
CA GLY A 53 16.33 15.32 -8.53
C GLY A 53 14.94 15.76 -9.01
N GLU A 54 14.27 14.92 -9.79
CA GLU A 54 12.92 15.18 -10.29
C GLU A 54 11.89 15.13 -9.15
N LYS A 55 10.85 15.94 -9.28
CA LYS A 55 9.72 15.94 -8.33
C LYS A 55 8.82 14.74 -8.59
N ILE A 56 8.60 13.94 -7.56
CA ILE A 56 7.73 12.77 -7.63
C ILE A 56 6.49 13.01 -6.78
N VAL A 57 5.32 12.70 -7.34
CA VAL A 57 4.07 12.66 -6.59
C VAL A 57 3.56 11.23 -6.53
N ILE A 58 3.43 10.70 -5.30
CA ILE A 58 2.78 9.41 -5.06
C ILE A 58 1.26 9.65 -5.06
N TYR A 59 0.56 9.09 -6.04
CA TYR A 59 -0.89 9.13 -6.13
C TYR A 59 -1.47 7.90 -5.44
N GLY A 60 -2.09 8.06 -4.28
CA GLY A 60 -2.72 6.95 -3.56
C GLY A 60 -4.22 6.85 -3.76
N ASP A 61 -4.82 5.75 -3.31
CA ASP A 61 -6.26 5.67 -3.06
C ASP A 61 -6.61 6.12 -1.63
N TYR A 62 -7.87 6.44 -1.39
CA TYR A 62 -8.38 6.99 -0.13
C TYR A 62 -8.73 5.95 0.93
N ASP A 63 -8.69 4.65 0.59
CA ASP A 63 -8.95 3.58 1.55
C ASP A 63 -7.68 3.13 2.27
N VAL A 64 -7.82 2.14 3.16
CA VAL A 64 -6.70 1.70 4.00
C VAL A 64 -5.54 1.14 3.18
N ASP A 65 -5.79 0.50 2.04
CA ASP A 65 -4.73 -0.10 1.24
C ASP A 65 -3.92 0.99 0.53
N GLY A 66 -4.60 1.87 -0.22
CA GLY A 66 -3.98 3.04 -0.85
C GLY A 66 -3.25 3.96 0.13
N ILE A 67 -3.82 4.22 1.31
CA ILE A 67 -3.17 5.01 2.37
C ILE A 67 -1.92 4.28 2.89
N SER A 68 -2.00 2.98 3.14
CA SER A 68 -0.87 2.18 3.65
C SER A 68 0.25 2.08 2.61
N ALA A 69 -0.09 1.89 1.34
CA ALA A 69 0.83 1.87 0.22
C ALA A 69 1.54 3.21 0.02
N THR A 70 0.80 4.31 0.16
CA THR A 70 1.37 5.66 0.09
C THR A 70 2.34 5.89 1.25
N ALA A 71 1.94 5.57 2.48
CA ALA A 71 2.81 5.68 3.65
C ALA A 71 4.08 4.82 3.50
N LEU A 72 3.94 3.63 2.92
CA LEU A 72 5.03 2.70 2.69
C LEU A 72 6.06 3.26 1.70
N LEU A 73 5.60 3.81 0.56
CA LEU A 73 6.51 4.42 -0.41
C LEU A 73 7.18 5.68 0.13
N LEU A 74 6.46 6.53 0.89
CA LEU A 74 7.05 7.70 1.52
C LEU A 74 8.19 7.34 2.49
N ASP A 75 7.97 6.36 3.37
CA ASP A 75 8.96 5.89 4.35
C ASP A 75 10.19 5.25 3.66
N ALA A 76 9.95 4.45 2.60
CA ALA A 76 11.01 3.84 1.82
C ALA A 76 11.82 4.88 1.03
N PHE A 77 11.16 5.83 0.37
CA PHE A 77 11.83 6.86 -0.44
C PHE A 77 12.62 7.83 0.44
N GLU A 78 12.12 8.17 1.62
CA GLU A 78 12.89 8.88 2.64
C GLU A 78 14.17 8.10 3.00
N SER A 79 14.06 6.79 3.21
CA SER A 79 15.18 5.91 3.54
C SER A 79 16.21 5.81 2.41
N PHE A 80 15.76 5.76 1.15
CA PHE A 80 16.61 5.80 -0.05
C PHE A 80 17.22 7.18 -0.31
N GLY A 81 16.80 8.21 0.43
CA GLY A 81 17.39 9.55 0.36
C GLY A 81 16.76 10.49 -0.67
N PHE A 82 15.59 10.16 -1.24
CA PHE A 82 14.85 11.07 -2.10
C PHE A 82 14.51 12.38 -1.37
N LYS A 83 14.50 13.51 -2.10
CA LYS A 83 14.36 14.85 -1.50
C LYS A 83 13.05 15.55 -1.81
N ASP A 84 12.50 15.38 -3.01
CA ASP A 84 11.29 16.09 -3.45
C ASP A 84 10.18 15.08 -3.78
N ILE A 85 9.65 14.46 -2.71
CA ILE A 85 8.55 13.51 -2.78
C ILE A 85 7.34 14.14 -2.09
N GLN A 86 6.22 14.16 -2.79
CA GLN A 86 4.93 14.56 -2.24
C GLN A 86 3.92 13.42 -2.44
N SER A 87 2.80 13.49 -1.74
CA SER A 87 1.69 12.57 -1.94
C SER A 87 0.44 13.33 -2.34
N PHE A 88 -0.42 12.68 -3.11
CA PHE A 88 -1.75 13.14 -3.45
C PHE A 88 -2.73 12.01 -3.16
N ILE A 89 -3.63 12.24 -2.19
CA ILE A 89 -4.73 11.33 -1.90
C ILE A 89 -6.02 12.02 -2.37
N PRO A 90 -6.77 11.43 -3.33
CA PRO A 90 -7.99 12.03 -3.84
C PRO A 90 -9.05 12.12 -2.74
N ASN A 91 -9.84 13.20 -2.76
CA ASN A 91 -11.07 13.27 -2.00
C ASN A 91 -12.19 12.62 -2.82
N ARG A 92 -12.73 11.51 -2.29
CA ARG A 92 -13.81 10.76 -2.94
C ARG A 92 -15.02 11.61 -3.33
N PHE A 93 -15.30 12.70 -2.61
CA PHE A 93 -16.45 13.58 -2.87
C PHE A 93 -16.17 14.68 -3.89
N VAL A 94 -14.90 15.03 -4.11
CA VAL A 94 -14.50 16.13 -5.00
C VAL A 94 -13.90 15.56 -6.30
N GLU A 95 -12.92 14.67 -6.20
CA GLU A 95 -12.24 14.08 -7.36
C GLU A 95 -12.87 12.76 -7.81
N GLY A 96 -13.48 11.98 -6.92
CA GLY A 96 -14.05 10.67 -7.25
C GLY A 96 -13.09 9.50 -6.99
N TYR A 97 -13.22 8.41 -7.77
CA TYR A 97 -12.43 7.18 -7.61
C TYR A 97 -11.34 7.07 -8.69
N GLY A 98 -10.17 6.56 -8.30
CA GLY A 98 -9.02 6.42 -9.20
C GLY A 98 -8.37 7.75 -9.58
N MET A 99 -7.50 7.73 -10.58
CA MET A 99 -6.90 8.94 -11.13
C MET A 99 -7.91 9.67 -12.01
N THR A 100 -8.01 11.00 -11.85
CA THR A 100 -8.88 11.86 -12.67
C THR A 100 -8.08 12.98 -13.33
N ILE A 101 -8.59 13.51 -14.44
CA ILE A 101 -8.00 14.65 -15.15
C ILE A 101 -7.79 15.85 -14.22
N GLY A 102 -8.78 16.17 -13.39
CA GLY A 102 -8.68 17.27 -12.42
C GLY A 102 -7.62 17.03 -11.34
N ALA A 103 -7.39 15.77 -10.94
CA ALA A 103 -6.30 15.44 -10.04
C ALA A 103 -4.94 15.58 -10.73
N VAL A 104 -4.83 15.20 -12.01
CA VAL A 104 -3.61 15.42 -12.82
C VAL A 104 -3.30 16.92 -12.96
N ASP A 105 -4.31 17.78 -13.15
CA ASP A 105 -4.11 19.25 -13.18
C ASP A 105 -3.56 19.78 -11.85
N LYS A 106 -4.09 19.29 -10.72
CA LYS A 106 -3.56 19.64 -9.40
C LYS A 106 -2.12 19.18 -9.23
N ILE A 107 -1.79 17.97 -9.66
CA ILE A 107 -0.44 17.45 -9.61
C ILE A 107 0.52 18.22 -10.53
N LYS A 108 0.04 18.68 -11.69
CA LYS A 108 0.81 19.58 -12.55
C LYS A 108 1.16 20.87 -11.82
N SER A 109 0.24 21.42 -11.01
CA SER A 109 0.50 22.62 -10.20
C SER A 109 1.49 22.39 -9.05
N MET A 110 1.80 21.12 -8.71
CA MET A 110 2.87 20.73 -7.79
C MET A 110 4.25 20.63 -8.48
N ASP A 111 4.32 20.97 -9.79
CA ASP A 111 5.47 20.83 -10.67
C ASP A 111 6.01 19.38 -10.78
N ALA A 112 5.12 18.39 -10.66
CA ALA A 112 5.51 16.99 -10.74
C ALA A 112 6.16 16.65 -12.10
N ASN A 113 7.23 15.85 -12.06
CA ASN A 113 7.84 15.23 -13.23
C ASN A 113 7.38 13.78 -13.41
N LEU A 114 7.12 13.11 -12.29
CA LEU A 114 6.74 11.70 -12.23
C LEU A 114 5.58 11.51 -11.27
N ILE A 115 4.53 10.83 -11.73
CA ILE A 115 3.48 10.27 -10.88
C ILE A 115 3.78 8.79 -10.65
N ILE A 116 3.73 8.36 -9.39
CA ILE A 116 3.73 6.93 -9.03
C ILE A 116 2.37 6.63 -8.41
N THR A 117 1.52 5.90 -9.10
CA THR A 117 0.24 5.49 -8.52
C THR A 117 0.45 4.29 -7.61
N VAL A 118 -0.27 4.26 -6.50
CA VAL A 118 -0.42 3.08 -5.63
C VAL A 118 -1.89 2.76 -5.49
N ASP A 119 -2.21 1.47 -5.61
CA ASP A 119 -3.56 0.94 -5.44
C ASP A 119 -4.60 1.50 -6.44
N CYS A 120 -4.12 2.06 -7.55
CA CYS A 120 -4.98 2.54 -8.63
C CYS A 120 -4.17 2.73 -9.92
N GLY A 121 -4.86 3.03 -11.03
CA GLY A 121 -4.23 3.46 -12.28
C GLY A 121 -4.26 2.45 -13.43
N SER A 122 -4.54 1.17 -13.19
CA SER A 122 -4.53 0.13 -14.24
C SER A 122 -5.53 0.36 -15.37
N LEU A 123 -6.59 1.12 -15.11
CA LEU A 123 -7.66 1.45 -16.06
C LEU A 123 -7.69 2.94 -16.44
N CYS A 124 -6.71 3.73 -16.00
CA CYS A 124 -6.67 5.18 -16.18
C CYS A 124 -6.01 5.61 -17.50
N HIS A 125 -6.39 4.98 -18.63
CA HIS A 125 -5.76 5.23 -19.94
C HIS A 125 -5.85 6.69 -20.36
N ASN A 126 -7.00 7.32 -20.17
CA ASN A 126 -7.24 8.71 -20.59
C ASN A 126 -6.45 9.69 -19.72
N GLU A 127 -6.42 9.46 -18.42
CA GLU A 127 -5.77 10.31 -17.45
C GLU A 127 -4.25 10.21 -17.56
N ILE A 128 -3.71 9.01 -17.80
CA ILE A 128 -2.28 8.81 -18.03
C ILE A 128 -1.86 9.44 -19.37
N ASN A 129 -2.67 9.31 -20.42
CA ASN A 129 -2.44 10.04 -21.68
C ASN A 129 -2.42 11.56 -21.48
N TYR A 130 -3.32 12.07 -20.64
CA TYR A 130 -3.35 13.49 -20.32
C TYR A 130 -2.10 13.92 -19.54
N ALA A 131 -1.67 13.17 -18.52
CA ALA A 131 -0.43 13.41 -17.80
C ALA A 131 0.79 13.44 -18.76
N ASN A 132 0.88 12.48 -19.68
CA ASN A 132 1.91 12.45 -20.72
C ASN A 132 1.90 13.72 -21.59
N SER A 133 0.71 14.21 -21.97
CA SER A 133 0.57 15.44 -22.77
C SER A 133 1.07 16.70 -22.03
N LEU A 134 1.11 16.66 -20.69
CA LEU A 134 1.65 17.71 -19.83
C LEU A 134 3.14 17.52 -19.49
N GLY A 135 3.77 16.50 -20.07
CA GLY A 135 5.17 16.12 -19.81
C GLY A 135 5.40 15.50 -18.43
N ILE A 136 4.38 14.86 -17.86
CA ILE A 136 4.46 14.14 -16.58
C ILE A 136 4.44 12.64 -16.88
N ASP A 137 5.52 11.94 -16.55
CA ASP A 137 5.56 10.49 -16.69
C ASP A 137 4.72 9.82 -15.61
N THR A 138 4.24 8.61 -15.87
CA THR A 138 3.54 7.80 -14.86
C THR A 138 4.17 6.42 -14.72
N VAL A 139 4.31 5.94 -13.48
CA VAL A 139 4.55 4.54 -13.11
C VAL A 139 3.32 4.07 -12.34
N VAL A 140 2.66 3.03 -12.83
CA VAL A 140 1.47 2.47 -12.18
C VAL A 140 1.88 1.30 -11.28
N THR A 141 1.48 1.33 -10.01
CA THR A 141 1.50 0.15 -9.13
C THR A 141 0.09 -0.10 -8.60
N ASP A 142 -0.47 -1.26 -8.91
CA ASP A 142 -1.89 -1.54 -8.71
C ASP A 142 -2.12 -3.04 -8.69
N HIS A 143 -3.28 -3.47 -8.21
CA HIS A 143 -3.68 -4.86 -8.12
C HIS A 143 -5.14 -5.10 -8.58
N HIS A 144 -5.85 -4.04 -8.95
CA HIS A 144 -7.20 -4.09 -9.49
C HIS A 144 -7.29 -4.82 -10.83
N ASN A 145 -8.53 -5.02 -11.31
CA ASN A 145 -8.77 -5.57 -12.64
C ASN A 145 -8.11 -4.70 -13.73
N VAL A 146 -7.58 -5.37 -14.75
CA VAL A 146 -6.87 -4.74 -15.86
C VAL A 146 -7.69 -4.77 -17.15
N ALA A 147 -7.43 -3.83 -18.05
CA ALA A 147 -7.90 -3.89 -19.42
C ALA A 147 -7.06 -4.87 -20.26
N GLU A 148 -7.46 -5.12 -21.50
CA GLU A 148 -6.70 -5.97 -22.43
C GLU A 148 -5.29 -5.40 -22.71
N THR A 149 -5.18 -4.07 -22.81
CA THR A 149 -3.91 -3.37 -23.00
C THR A 149 -3.56 -2.55 -21.77
N PRO A 150 -2.31 -2.56 -21.29
CA PRO A 150 -1.86 -1.66 -20.23
C PRO A 150 -2.10 -0.19 -20.56
N PRO A 151 -2.24 0.68 -19.55
CA PRO A 151 -2.29 2.13 -19.79
C PRO A 151 -0.96 2.62 -20.38
N PRO A 152 -0.95 3.78 -21.04
CA PRO A 152 0.25 4.33 -21.70
C PRO A 152 1.22 4.97 -20.69
N ALA A 153 1.49 4.27 -19.58
CA ALA A 153 2.47 4.63 -18.57
C ALA A 153 3.88 4.17 -18.99
N VAL A 154 4.92 4.71 -18.36
CA VAL A 154 6.30 4.22 -18.54
C VAL A 154 6.42 2.76 -18.07
N ALA A 155 5.69 2.42 -17.00
CA ALA A 155 5.58 1.09 -16.45
C ALA A 155 4.20 0.87 -15.84
N ALA A 156 3.63 -0.33 -16.03
CA ALA A 156 2.40 -0.74 -15.37
C ALA A 156 2.60 -2.05 -14.60
N VAL A 157 2.92 -1.92 -13.32
CA VAL A 157 3.17 -3.03 -12.40
C VAL A 157 1.85 -3.46 -11.77
N ASN A 158 1.19 -4.44 -12.39
CA ASN A 158 0.02 -5.09 -11.81
C ASN A 158 0.10 -6.61 -12.06
N PRO A 159 0.04 -7.45 -11.00
CA PRO A 159 0.16 -8.90 -11.11
C PRO A 159 -1.01 -9.60 -11.86
N ARG A 160 -2.03 -8.85 -12.28
CA ARG A 160 -3.14 -9.34 -13.11
C ARG A 160 -2.90 -9.14 -14.61
N PHE A 161 -1.87 -8.40 -15.03
CA PHE A 161 -1.46 -8.40 -16.44
C PHE A 161 -0.92 -9.77 -16.85
N GLY A 162 -1.13 -10.17 -18.11
CA GLY A 162 -0.60 -11.43 -18.62
C GLY A 162 0.90 -11.38 -18.96
N GLY A 163 1.50 -12.56 -19.22
CA GLY A 163 2.82 -12.65 -19.85
C GLY A 163 4.03 -12.57 -18.90
N HIS A 164 3.83 -12.72 -17.59
CA HIS A 164 4.91 -12.72 -16.59
C HIS A 164 4.97 -14.03 -15.80
N LEU A 165 6.03 -14.20 -15.00
CA LEU A 165 6.29 -15.43 -14.22
C LEU A 165 6.11 -15.25 -12.70
N TYR A 166 5.65 -14.08 -12.25
CA TYR A 166 5.40 -13.86 -10.83
C TYR A 166 4.49 -14.94 -10.22
N PRO A 167 4.87 -15.57 -9.09
CA PRO A 167 4.21 -16.78 -8.59
C PRO A 167 2.87 -16.53 -7.88
N PHE A 168 2.54 -15.28 -7.56
CA PHE A 168 1.38 -14.95 -6.73
C PHE A 168 0.65 -13.70 -7.22
N SER A 169 -0.54 -13.87 -7.79
CA SER A 169 -1.25 -12.79 -8.49
C SER A 169 -2.26 -12.00 -7.64
N ASP A 170 -2.47 -12.38 -6.37
CA ASP A 170 -3.51 -11.85 -5.50
C ASP A 170 -2.98 -10.86 -4.45
N LEU A 171 -1.84 -10.20 -4.74
CA LEU A 171 -1.29 -9.15 -3.88
C LEU A 171 -2.33 -8.02 -3.71
N ALA A 172 -2.36 -7.41 -2.52
CA ALA A 172 -2.99 -6.11 -2.31
C ALA A 172 -2.16 -4.98 -2.96
N GLY A 173 -2.71 -3.79 -3.14
CA GLY A 173 -2.01 -2.61 -3.63
C GLY A 173 -0.73 -2.29 -2.83
N VAL A 174 -0.81 -2.31 -1.49
CA VAL A 174 0.37 -2.18 -0.62
C VAL A 174 1.39 -3.29 -0.82
N GLY A 175 0.96 -4.50 -1.19
CA GLY A 175 1.83 -5.62 -1.51
C GLY A 175 2.64 -5.37 -2.79
N VAL A 176 2.01 -4.80 -3.82
CA VAL A 176 2.69 -4.40 -5.06
C VAL A 176 3.65 -3.25 -4.81
N ALA A 177 3.24 -2.25 -4.02
CA ALA A 177 4.14 -1.15 -3.60
C ALA A 177 5.35 -1.67 -2.79
N PHE A 178 5.14 -2.66 -1.92
CA PHE A 178 6.23 -3.31 -1.20
C PHE A 178 7.20 -4.06 -2.12
N LYS A 179 6.70 -4.67 -3.20
CA LYS A 179 7.54 -5.28 -4.23
C LYS A 179 8.38 -4.25 -4.99
N LEU A 180 7.81 -3.09 -5.27
CA LEU A 180 8.56 -1.97 -5.83
C LEU A 180 9.71 -1.55 -4.90
N VAL A 181 9.46 -1.43 -3.60
CA VAL A 181 10.51 -1.13 -2.61
C VAL A 181 11.59 -2.20 -2.61
N GLN A 182 11.22 -3.49 -2.62
CA GLN A 182 12.18 -4.60 -2.69
C GLN A 182 13.03 -4.58 -3.97
N ALA A 183 12.47 -4.12 -5.09
CA ALA A 183 13.23 -3.97 -6.34
C ALA A 183 14.20 -2.79 -6.27
N LEU A 184 13.72 -1.61 -5.82
CA LEU A 184 14.54 -0.42 -5.62
C LEU A 184 15.67 -0.65 -4.61
N GLN A 185 15.42 -1.46 -3.58
CA GLN A 185 16.42 -1.86 -2.57
C GLN A 185 17.65 -2.54 -3.16
N LYS A 186 17.51 -3.22 -4.31
CA LYS A 186 18.63 -3.86 -5.01
C LYS A 186 19.49 -2.85 -5.78
N GLU A 187 18.96 -1.65 -6.02
CA GLU A 187 19.52 -0.65 -6.93
C GLU A 187 19.92 0.66 -6.24
N LEU A 188 19.40 0.92 -5.04
CA LEU A 188 19.60 2.15 -4.28
C LEU A 188 20.09 1.82 -2.86
N ASP A 189 21.02 2.63 -2.37
CA ASP A 189 21.48 2.58 -0.98
C ASP A 189 20.42 3.17 -0.02
N GLY A 190 20.59 2.92 1.28
CA GLY A 190 19.78 3.55 2.34
C GLY A 190 18.77 2.62 3.02
N LEU A 191 18.38 1.52 2.35
CA LEU A 191 17.56 0.46 2.94
C LEU A 191 18.27 -0.90 2.82
N PRO A 192 19.14 -1.30 3.76
CA PRO A 192 19.88 -2.56 3.65
C PRO A 192 18.97 -3.80 3.58
N GLU A 193 19.44 -4.90 3.00
CA GLU A 193 18.69 -6.16 2.94
C GLU A 193 18.16 -6.58 4.31
N GLY A 194 16.87 -6.90 4.38
CA GLY A 194 16.15 -7.26 5.60
C GLY A 194 15.54 -6.07 6.35
N TYR A 195 15.94 -4.82 6.06
CA TYR A 195 15.32 -3.65 6.70
C TYR A 195 13.95 -3.34 6.12
N GLU A 196 13.65 -3.76 4.89
CA GLU A 196 12.32 -3.61 4.31
C GLU A 196 11.27 -4.36 5.13
N LYS A 197 11.66 -5.40 5.89
CA LYS A 197 10.77 -6.14 6.80
C LYS A 197 10.10 -5.22 7.83
N TRP A 198 10.69 -4.06 8.16
CA TRP A 198 10.06 -3.06 9.05
C TRP A 198 8.83 -2.35 8.45
N LEU A 199 8.66 -2.41 7.13
CA LEU A 199 7.49 -1.86 6.42
C LEU A 199 6.32 -2.85 6.40
N LEU A 200 6.52 -4.10 6.84
CA LEU A 200 5.47 -5.11 6.84
C LEU A 200 4.29 -4.76 7.76
N ASP A 201 4.45 -3.83 8.71
CA ASP A 201 3.33 -3.33 9.51
C ASP A 201 2.27 -2.64 8.64
N LEU A 202 2.69 -1.82 7.68
CA LEU A 202 1.83 -1.19 6.68
C LEU A 202 1.31 -2.22 5.67
N VAL A 203 2.16 -3.14 5.21
CA VAL A 203 1.75 -4.21 4.28
C VAL A 203 0.64 -5.06 4.88
N ALA A 204 0.77 -5.48 6.14
CA ALA A 204 -0.25 -6.26 6.80
C ALA A 204 -1.55 -5.48 6.98
N LEU A 205 -1.46 -4.19 7.33
CA LEU A 205 -2.63 -3.34 7.51
C LEU A 205 -3.43 -3.19 6.22
N GLY A 206 -2.79 -2.79 5.11
CA GLY A 206 -3.46 -2.64 3.81
C GLY A 206 -4.02 -3.97 3.32
N THR A 207 -3.20 -5.03 3.30
CA THR A 207 -3.59 -6.38 2.84
C THR A 207 -4.82 -6.92 3.58
N VAL A 208 -4.90 -6.75 4.91
CA VAL A 208 -6.04 -7.24 5.68
C VAL A 208 -7.29 -6.39 5.43
N CYS A 209 -7.14 -5.08 5.28
CA CYS A 209 -8.27 -4.17 5.10
C CYS A 209 -8.84 -4.19 3.68
N ASP A 210 -8.05 -4.62 2.70
CA ASP A 210 -8.47 -4.82 1.31
C ASP A 210 -9.19 -6.16 1.08
N ILE A 211 -9.23 -7.04 2.10
CA ILE A 211 -10.01 -8.30 2.07
C ILE A 211 -9.55 -9.26 0.94
N VAL A 212 -8.29 -9.15 0.49
CA VAL A 212 -7.66 -10.15 -0.39
C VAL A 212 -7.43 -11.48 0.33
N LYS A 213 -7.13 -12.55 -0.43
CA LYS A 213 -6.93 -13.86 0.18
C LYS A 213 -5.63 -13.86 0.98
N LEU A 214 -5.74 -14.26 2.25
CA LEU A 214 -4.58 -14.52 3.12
C LEU A 214 -3.98 -15.89 2.84
N THR A 215 -3.45 -16.05 1.64
CA THR A 215 -2.74 -17.24 1.14
C THR A 215 -1.42 -16.83 0.50
N GLY A 216 -0.49 -17.77 0.33
CA GLY A 216 0.82 -17.51 -0.30
C GLY A 216 1.51 -16.30 0.33
N GLU A 217 1.97 -15.39 -0.52
CA GLU A 217 2.74 -14.24 -0.09
C GLU A 217 1.97 -13.27 0.82
N ASN A 218 0.67 -13.04 0.58
CA ASN A 218 -0.15 -12.24 1.50
C ASN A 218 -0.18 -12.85 2.92
N ARG A 219 -0.24 -14.20 3.01
CA ARG A 219 -0.24 -14.89 4.31
C ARG A 219 1.06 -14.67 5.06
N ALA A 220 2.20 -14.72 4.35
CA ALA A 220 3.52 -14.47 4.89
C ALA A 220 3.69 -13.01 5.33
N ASN A 221 3.34 -12.07 4.46
CA ASN A 221 3.41 -10.64 4.75
C ASN A 221 2.55 -10.26 5.96
N VAL A 222 1.31 -10.76 6.05
CA VAL A 222 0.43 -10.49 7.20
C VAL A 222 0.94 -11.15 8.48
N TYR A 223 1.50 -12.37 8.41
CA TYR A 223 2.10 -13.04 9.57
C TYR A 223 3.20 -12.19 10.20
N TRP A 224 4.19 -11.83 9.39
CA TRP A 224 5.36 -11.10 9.85
C TRP A 224 5.03 -9.63 10.14
N GLY A 225 4.12 -9.02 9.38
CA GLY A 225 3.66 -7.66 9.62
C GLY A 225 2.95 -7.48 10.95
N ILE A 226 2.19 -8.47 11.42
CA ILE A 226 1.65 -8.46 12.79
C ILE A 226 2.79 -8.48 13.81
N GLU A 227 3.81 -9.33 13.63
CA GLU A 227 4.96 -9.41 14.54
C GLU A 227 5.80 -8.13 14.55
N VAL A 228 5.91 -7.44 13.41
CA VAL A 228 6.55 -6.13 13.27
C VAL A 228 5.71 -5.06 13.97
N MET A 229 4.40 -5.04 13.75
CA MET A 229 3.47 -4.08 14.36
C MET A 229 3.49 -4.17 15.90
N LYS A 230 3.65 -5.38 16.46
CA LYS A 230 3.83 -5.62 17.90
C LYS A 230 5.10 -4.99 18.50
N LYS A 231 6.08 -4.62 17.67
CA LYS A 231 7.28 -3.88 18.12
C LYS A 231 7.01 -2.39 18.33
N GLN A 232 5.86 -1.88 17.86
CA GLN A 232 5.39 -0.51 18.09
C GLN A 232 6.39 0.58 17.68
N ARG A 233 7.15 0.35 16.59
CA ARG A 233 8.09 1.34 16.05
C ARG A 233 7.40 2.50 15.34
N ARG A 234 6.32 2.20 14.61
CA ARG A 234 5.52 3.21 13.91
C ARG A 234 4.60 3.93 14.90
N THR A 235 4.94 5.17 15.18
CA THR A 235 4.24 6.13 16.05
C THR A 235 2.76 6.23 15.73
N GLY A 236 2.39 6.33 14.45
CA GLY A 236 0.99 6.35 14.01
C GLY A 236 0.18 5.12 14.42
N LEU A 237 0.71 3.92 14.16
CA LEU A 237 0.06 2.67 14.55
C LEU A 237 0.05 2.49 16.07
N LYS A 238 1.12 2.89 16.76
CA LYS A 238 1.17 2.89 18.23
C LYS A 238 0.10 3.81 18.83
N ALA A 239 -0.10 4.99 18.27
CA ALA A 239 -1.16 5.91 18.68
C ALA A 239 -2.56 5.31 18.40
N LEU A 240 -2.76 4.70 17.24
CA LEU A 240 -4.01 4.04 16.89
C LEU A 240 -4.36 2.88 17.84
N MET A 241 -3.36 2.08 18.26
CA MET A 241 -3.53 1.05 19.28
C MET A 241 -4.00 1.65 20.61
N ALA A 242 -3.38 2.75 21.04
CA ALA A 242 -3.69 3.40 22.31
C ALA A 242 -5.13 3.93 22.35
N VAL A 243 -5.57 4.64 21.30
CA VAL A 243 -6.95 5.18 21.25
C VAL A 243 -8.00 4.07 21.08
N ALA A 244 -7.64 2.98 20.40
CA ALA A 244 -8.51 1.82 20.27
C ALA A 244 -8.53 0.90 21.50
N ASN A 245 -7.74 1.21 22.53
CA ASN A 245 -7.54 0.39 23.73
C ASN A 245 -7.16 -1.07 23.41
N ILE A 246 -6.22 -1.24 22.48
CA ILE A 246 -5.69 -2.54 22.06
C ILE A 246 -4.28 -2.73 22.60
N ASP A 247 -4.04 -3.81 23.35
CA ASP A 247 -2.69 -4.22 23.72
C ASP A 247 -1.97 -4.85 22.51
N LYS A 248 -0.64 -4.67 22.44
CA LYS A 248 0.19 -5.27 21.39
C LYS A 248 0.04 -6.80 21.35
N ALA A 249 -0.14 -7.47 22.48
CA ALA A 249 -0.31 -8.91 22.55
C ALA A 249 -1.56 -9.40 21.80
N ASP A 250 -2.58 -8.54 21.68
CA ASP A 250 -3.89 -8.87 21.09
C ASP A 250 -4.00 -8.45 19.60
N ILE A 251 -2.91 -7.97 18.99
CA ILE A 251 -2.90 -7.63 17.56
C ILE A 251 -3.08 -8.91 16.75
N SER A 252 -4.11 -8.89 15.91
CA SER A 252 -4.48 -9.97 15.00
C SER A 252 -5.06 -9.41 13.71
N ALA A 253 -5.25 -10.23 12.68
CA ALA A 253 -5.95 -9.82 11.46
C ALA A 253 -7.37 -9.27 11.77
N LYS A 254 -8.05 -9.80 12.81
CA LYS A 254 -9.34 -9.26 13.25
C LYS A 254 -9.21 -7.83 13.78
N THR A 255 -8.16 -7.56 14.55
CA THR A 255 -7.86 -6.22 15.06
C THR A 255 -7.62 -5.25 13.91
N LEU A 256 -6.81 -5.65 12.91
CA LEU A 256 -6.55 -4.84 11.73
C LEU A 256 -7.86 -4.54 10.96
N GLY A 257 -8.62 -5.57 10.57
CA GLY A 257 -9.80 -5.39 9.72
C GLY A 257 -11.04 -4.80 10.40
N PHE A 258 -11.23 -5.03 11.71
CA PHE A 258 -12.44 -4.60 12.42
C PHE A 258 -12.24 -3.48 13.44
N VAL A 259 -10.99 -3.12 13.76
CA VAL A 259 -10.70 -2.06 14.74
C VAL A 259 -9.91 -0.93 14.09
N PHE A 260 -8.80 -1.23 13.41
CA PHE A 260 -7.94 -0.21 12.79
C PHE A 260 -8.50 0.28 11.45
N GLY A 261 -8.90 -0.64 10.57
CA GLY A 261 -9.43 -0.31 9.25
C GLY A 261 -10.64 0.64 9.28
N PRO A 262 -11.67 0.40 10.10
CA PRO A 262 -12.83 1.30 10.20
C PRO A 262 -12.48 2.73 10.61
N ARG A 263 -11.50 2.88 11.52
CA ARG A 263 -10.97 4.17 11.98
C ARG A 263 -10.26 4.90 10.85
N ILE A 264 -9.29 4.26 10.21
CA ILE A 264 -8.57 4.86 9.08
C ILE A 264 -9.54 5.29 7.97
N ASN A 265 -10.48 4.43 7.61
CA ASN A 265 -11.51 4.76 6.62
C ASN A 265 -12.47 5.87 7.07
N ALA A 266 -12.59 6.16 8.37
CA ALA A 266 -13.44 7.26 8.85
C ALA A 266 -12.91 8.62 8.39
N ALA A 267 -11.58 8.78 8.28
CA ALA A 267 -10.96 10.00 7.78
C ALA A 267 -11.41 10.31 6.33
N GLY A 268 -11.36 9.32 5.45
CA GLY A 268 -11.79 9.47 4.05
C GLY A 268 -13.30 9.65 3.87
N ARG A 269 -14.13 9.17 4.81
CA ARG A 269 -15.60 9.33 4.75
C ARG A 269 -16.10 10.70 5.18
N MET A 270 -15.40 11.36 6.10
CA MET A 270 -15.92 12.57 6.76
C MET A 270 -15.19 13.84 6.34
N GLU A 271 -13.92 13.77 5.97
CA GLU A 271 -13.13 14.95 5.60
C GLU A 271 -12.14 14.64 4.47
N THR A 272 -10.87 14.40 4.82
CA THR A 272 -9.79 14.07 3.88
C THR A 272 -9.04 12.83 4.36
N ALA A 273 -8.85 11.87 3.46
CA ALA A 273 -8.08 10.66 3.72
C ALA A 273 -6.60 10.97 4.07
N SER A 274 -6.11 12.17 3.74
CA SER A 274 -4.79 12.66 4.14
C SER A 274 -4.56 12.65 5.65
N LEU A 275 -5.60 12.84 6.48
CA LEU A 275 -5.45 12.81 7.95
C LEU A 275 -4.92 11.45 8.45
N ALA A 276 -5.40 10.37 7.86
CA ALA A 276 -4.95 9.03 8.22
C ALA A 276 -3.54 8.75 7.70
N LEU A 277 -3.20 9.23 6.50
CA LEU A 277 -1.83 9.19 6.00
C LEU A 277 -0.88 9.94 6.94
N ASP A 278 -1.21 11.19 7.30
CA ASP A 278 -0.41 12.03 8.18
C ASP A 278 -0.20 11.38 9.55
N MET A 279 -1.23 10.72 10.09
CA MET A 279 -1.12 9.94 11.32
C MET A 279 -0.09 8.82 11.17
N LEU A 280 -0.16 8.04 10.08
CA LEU A 280 0.72 6.88 9.87
C LEU A 280 2.19 7.26 9.68
N ILE A 281 2.46 8.41 9.04
CA ILE A 281 3.83 8.87 8.74
C ILE A 281 4.41 9.82 9.79
N SER A 282 3.61 10.32 10.74
CA SER A 282 4.07 11.28 11.75
C SER A 282 5.21 10.70 12.59
N LYS A 283 6.35 11.39 12.66
CA LYS A 283 7.51 10.97 13.48
C LYS A 283 7.43 11.48 14.94
N ASN A 284 6.42 12.28 15.28
CA ASN A 284 6.19 12.81 16.63
C ASN A 284 5.03 12.05 17.30
N GLY A 285 5.29 11.51 18.49
CA GLY A 285 4.30 10.68 19.21
C GLY A 285 3.04 11.44 19.65
N ASP A 286 3.17 12.69 20.09
CA ASP A 286 2.04 13.51 20.53
C ASP A 286 1.19 13.94 19.34
N ASP A 287 1.83 14.31 18.23
CA ASP A 287 1.15 14.63 16.98
C ASP A 287 0.38 13.42 16.42
N ALA A 288 1.02 12.25 16.38
CA ALA A 288 0.37 10.99 15.99
C ALA A 288 -0.82 10.67 16.90
N LEU A 289 -0.70 10.88 18.21
CA LEU A 289 -1.79 10.66 19.18
C LEU A 289 -2.95 11.63 18.99
N ASN A 290 -2.67 12.91 18.74
CA ASN A 290 -3.71 13.90 18.44
C ASN A 290 -4.49 13.54 17.18
N LYS A 291 -3.80 13.16 16.11
CA LYS A 291 -4.44 12.70 14.86
C LYS A 291 -5.23 11.40 15.07
N ALA A 292 -4.70 10.44 15.83
CA ALA A 292 -5.40 9.20 16.14
C ALA A 292 -6.69 9.43 16.94
N ASN A 293 -6.66 10.31 17.94
CA ASN A 293 -7.87 10.70 18.69
C ASN A 293 -8.91 11.37 17.79
N TYR A 294 -8.46 12.24 16.89
CA TYR A 294 -9.35 12.89 15.94
C TYR A 294 -10.04 11.87 15.03
N ILE A 295 -9.28 10.93 14.47
CA ILE A 295 -9.81 9.85 13.63
C ILE A 295 -10.74 8.92 14.42
N ASP A 296 -10.45 8.63 15.69
CA ASP A 296 -11.33 7.83 16.55
C ASP A 296 -12.68 8.53 16.79
N ASN A 297 -12.67 9.85 17.02
CA ASN A 297 -13.88 10.66 17.14
C ASN A 297 -14.72 10.65 15.85
N LEU A 298 -14.08 10.75 14.67
CA LEU A 298 -14.77 10.60 13.38
C LEU A 298 -15.42 9.22 13.25
N ASN A 299 -14.72 8.17 13.66
CA ASN A 299 -15.25 6.81 13.62
C ASN A 299 -16.42 6.57 14.58
N ALA A 300 -16.43 7.24 15.74
CA ALA A 300 -17.54 7.19 16.70
C ALA A 300 -18.76 8.01 16.26
N THR A 301 -18.58 8.96 15.34
CA THR A 301 -19.66 9.80 14.85
C THR A 301 -20.51 9.01 13.84
N PRO A 302 -21.84 8.85 14.08
CA PRO A 302 -22.72 8.20 13.13
C PRO A 302 -22.65 8.94 11.79
N THR A 303 -22.31 8.21 10.72
CA THR A 303 -22.45 8.78 9.38
C THR A 303 -23.94 9.08 9.18
N PRO A 304 -24.36 10.33 8.87
CA PRO A 304 -25.76 10.58 8.57
C PRO A 304 -26.17 9.63 7.46
N ALA A 305 -27.25 8.88 7.70
CA ALA A 305 -27.81 7.98 6.70
C ALA A 305 -28.06 8.81 5.43
N LYS A 306 -27.22 8.65 4.41
CA LYS A 306 -27.53 9.16 3.09
C LYS A 306 -28.76 8.39 2.63
N SER A 307 -29.88 9.10 2.50
CA SER A 307 -31.04 8.62 1.76
C SER A 307 -30.55 8.13 0.40
N LEU A 308 -30.64 6.82 0.19
CA LEU A 308 -30.49 6.18 -1.12
C LEU A 308 -31.55 6.72 -2.09
#